data_AF-A0A317GIW8-F1
#
_entry.id   AF-A0A317GIW8-F1
#
_cell.length_a   1.000
_cell.length_b   1.000
_cell.length_c   1.000
_cell.angle_alpha   90.00
_cell.angle_beta   90.00
_cell.angle_gamma   90.00
#
_symmetry.space_group_name_H-M   'P 1'
#
loop_
_entity.id
_entity.type
_entity.pdbx_description
1 polymer ?
#
loop_
_entity_poly.entity_id
_entity_poly.type
_entity_poly.pdbx_seq_one_letter_code
_entity_poly.pdbx_strand_id
1 'polypeptide(L)'
;MEIEFNVHGQQRKELVKKLADYTHQRAEYQYTPTYAYQIGKYTVNKDGVLTSPDEIPANLLDYLEQQGFHPTEIIKLNLAYQRDKFTDQALDNLRHLIWAKGQLIKDACQLEALPLNVDEKQVSFDWFKEVKLDDALAYQQFVDKLVQYAISHQRIMSEPHEESNEKYAFRCFLLRLGFIGPRFKDQRKVLLRNLTGSAAFKNQGD
;
A
#
# COMPACT_ATOMS: atom_id res chain seq x y z
N MET A 1 4.26 -6.32 21.35
CA MET A 1 4.69 -5.26 20.43
C MET A 1 5.09 -5.87 19.10
N GLU A 2 4.85 -5.16 17.99
CA GLU A 2 5.18 -5.61 16.63
C GLU A 2 5.95 -4.51 15.89
N ILE A 3 6.99 -4.89 15.15
CA ILE A 3 7.78 -4.00 14.29
C ILE A 3 7.99 -4.71 12.95
N GLU A 4 7.53 -4.09 11.88
CA GLU A 4 7.72 -4.58 10.52
C GLU A 4 9.05 -4.06 9.96
N PHE A 5 9.82 -4.92 9.30
CA PHE A 5 11.07 -4.53 8.61
C PHE A 5 10.98 -4.66 7.07
N ASN A 6 9.82 -5.08 6.54
CA ASN A 6 9.58 -5.29 5.10
C ASN A 6 10.64 -6.18 4.40
N VAL A 7 11.21 -7.14 5.12
CA VAL A 7 12.24 -8.06 4.60
C VAL A 7 11.71 -9.45 4.32
N HIS A 8 12.15 -10.03 3.20
CA HIS A 8 11.72 -11.35 2.75
C HIS A 8 12.90 -12.24 2.35
N GLY A 9 12.64 -13.54 2.21
CA GLY A 9 13.61 -14.50 1.67
C GLY A 9 14.95 -14.50 2.43
N GLN A 10 16.04 -14.21 1.72
CA GLN A 10 17.38 -14.20 2.31
C GLN A 10 17.56 -13.07 3.34
N GLN A 11 17.03 -11.86 3.08
CA GLN A 11 17.14 -10.74 4.02
C GLN A 11 16.44 -11.07 5.35
N ARG A 12 15.29 -11.75 5.31
CA ARG A 12 14.61 -12.23 6.52
C ARG A 12 15.47 -13.21 7.33
N LYS A 13 16.18 -14.12 6.66
CA LYS A 13 17.10 -15.06 7.32
C LYS A 13 18.28 -14.33 7.96
N GLU A 14 18.82 -13.30 7.29
CA GLU A 14 19.86 -12.46 7.88
C GLU A 14 19.33 -11.68 9.10
N LEU A 15 18.11 -11.12 9.05
CA LEU A 15 17.47 -10.47 10.22
C LEU A 15 17.39 -11.44 11.42
N VAL A 16 16.89 -12.65 11.18
CA VAL A 16 16.78 -13.71 12.21
C VAL A 16 18.15 -14.06 12.78
N LYS A 17 19.17 -14.16 11.94
CA LYS A 17 20.55 -14.42 12.37
C LYS A 17 21.08 -13.29 13.26
N LYS A 18 20.89 -12.03 12.87
CA LYS A 18 21.33 -10.88 13.66
C LYS A 18 20.63 -10.81 15.01
N LEU A 19 19.34 -11.15 15.07
CA LEU A 19 18.58 -11.26 16.31
C LEU A 19 19.13 -12.37 17.21
N ALA A 20 19.37 -13.57 16.67
CA ALA A 20 19.95 -14.68 17.40
C ALA A 20 21.34 -14.35 17.98
N ASP A 21 22.18 -13.69 17.18
CA ASP A 21 23.51 -13.24 17.60
C ASP A 21 23.42 -12.22 18.76
N TYR A 22 22.50 -11.25 18.66
CA TYR A 22 22.31 -10.20 19.67
C TYR A 22 21.75 -10.73 20.99
N THR A 23 20.75 -11.63 20.93
CA THR A 23 20.11 -12.18 22.13
C THR A 23 20.88 -13.35 22.74
N HIS A 24 21.91 -13.85 22.04
CA HIS A 24 22.61 -15.08 22.36
C HIS A 24 21.67 -16.30 22.48
N GLN A 25 20.61 -16.32 21.66
CA GLN A 25 19.62 -17.40 21.62
C GLN A 25 19.57 -18.00 20.22
N ARG A 26 19.25 -19.30 20.14
CA ARG A 26 19.09 -19.97 18.85
C ARG A 26 17.78 -19.56 18.18
N ALA A 27 17.83 -19.45 16.85
CA ALA A 27 16.64 -19.29 16.04
C ALA A 27 16.02 -20.65 15.71
N GLU A 28 14.80 -20.87 16.18
CA GLU A 28 14.04 -22.11 15.98
C GLU A 28 12.95 -21.89 14.93
N TYR A 29 13.07 -22.58 13.80
CA TYR A 29 12.08 -22.52 12.74
C TYR A 29 10.80 -23.27 13.14
N GLN A 30 9.65 -22.58 13.06
CA GLN A 30 8.36 -23.04 13.56
C GLN A 30 7.55 -23.86 12.53
N TYR A 31 8.17 -24.25 11.42
CA TYR A 31 7.57 -25.07 10.35
C TYR A 31 6.25 -24.51 9.80
N THR A 32 5.53 -25.33 9.04
CA THR A 32 4.22 -24.97 8.50
C THR A 32 3.15 -24.99 9.60
N PRO A 33 2.12 -24.12 9.54
CA PRO A 33 1.84 -23.12 8.49
C PRO A 33 2.40 -21.73 8.78
N THR A 34 3.13 -21.53 9.89
CA THR A 34 3.57 -20.20 10.33
C THR A 34 4.80 -19.71 9.59
N TYR A 35 5.72 -20.61 9.25
CA TYR A 35 7.03 -20.33 8.66
C TYR A 35 7.85 -19.31 9.47
N ALA A 36 7.54 -19.16 10.77
CA ALA A 36 8.16 -18.18 11.66
C ALA A 36 9.47 -18.70 12.24
N TYR A 37 10.27 -17.80 12.80
CA TYR A 37 11.43 -18.13 13.63
C TYR A 37 11.20 -17.63 15.05
N GLN A 38 11.37 -18.49 16.04
CA GLN A 38 11.38 -18.13 17.45
C GLN A 38 12.82 -17.90 17.90
N ILE A 39 13.08 -16.78 18.58
CA ILE A 39 14.37 -16.42 19.18
C ILE A 39 14.11 -16.00 20.63
N GLY A 40 14.09 -16.98 21.53
CA GLY A 40 13.64 -16.81 22.92
C GLY A 40 12.24 -16.20 23.02
N LYS A 41 12.13 -14.93 23.42
CA LYS A 41 10.83 -14.23 23.51
C LYS A 41 10.40 -13.53 22.21
N TYR A 42 11.28 -13.46 21.22
CA TYR A 42 11.00 -12.80 19.95
C TYR A 42 10.53 -13.81 18.92
N THR A 43 9.66 -13.35 18.02
CA THR A 43 9.23 -14.12 16.85
C THR A 43 9.43 -13.27 15.60
N VAL A 44 10.03 -13.83 14.55
CA VAL A 44 10.04 -13.20 13.22
C VAL A 44 9.17 -14.01 12.29
N ASN A 45 8.06 -13.43 11.82
CA ASN A 45 7.14 -14.13 10.94
C ASN A 45 7.65 -14.16 9.48
N LYS A 46 6.89 -14.80 8.59
CA LYS A 46 7.29 -14.97 7.18
C LYS A 46 7.44 -13.65 6.40
N ASP A 47 6.74 -12.62 6.84
CA ASP A 47 6.63 -11.30 6.22
C ASP A 47 7.65 -10.30 6.81
N GLY A 48 8.53 -10.75 7.72
CA GLY A 48 9.57 -9.91 8.32
C GLY A 48 9.08 -9.02 9.45
N VAL A 49 7.96 -9.38 10.09
CA VAL A 49 7.47 -8.72 11.32
C VAL A 49 8.13 -9.37 12.53
N LEU A 50 8.80 -8.55 13.34
CA LEU A 50 9.33 -8.89 14.64
C LEU A 50 8.26 -8.66 15.71
N THR A 51 7.89 -9.71 16.43
CA THR A 51 6.92 -9.68 17.52
C THR A 51 7.59 -10.01 18.85
N SER A 52 7.17 -9.36 19.93
CA SER A 52 7.58 -9.67 21.30
C SER A 52 6.39 -9.51 22.26
N PRO A 53 6.27 -10.33 23.33
CA PRO A 53 5.26 -10.11 24.36
C PRO A 53 5.51 -8.80 25.14
N ASP A 54 6.76 -8.39 25.24
CA ASP A 54 7.18 -7.16 25.92
C ASP A 54 7.49 -6.04 24.91
N GLU A 55 7.86 -4.87 25.42
CA GLU A 55 8.46 -3.80 24.63
C GLU A 55 9.79 -4.25 24.02
N ILE A 56 10.02 -3.84 22.76
CA ILE A 56 11.26 -4.12 22.04
C ILE A 56 12.28 -3.04 22.43
N PRO A 57 13.42 -3.41 23.07
CA PRO A 57 14.39 -2.43 23.55
C PRO A 57 14.99 -1.57 22.42
N ALA A 58 15.14 -0.26 22.66
CA ALA A 58 15.71 0.67 21.67
C ALA A 58 17.11 0.25 21.20
N ASN A 59 17.97 -0.25 22.10
CA ASN A 59 19.31 -0.71 21.75
C ASN A 59 19.33 -1.90 20.77
N LEU A 60 18.28 -2.75 20.77
CA LEU A 60 18.12 -3.79 19.76
C LEU A 60 17.75 -3.18 18.40
N LEU A 61 16.90 -2.16 18.38
CA LEU A 61 16.54 -1.47 17.14
C LEU A 61 17.73 -0.72 16.55
N ASP A 62 18.51 0.00 17.37
CA ASP A 62 19.73 0.67 16.95
C ASP A 62 20.75 -0.33 16.36
N TYR A 63 20.89 -1.50 16.99
CA TYR A 63 21.74 -2.57 16.46
C TYR A 63 21.25 -3.06 15.10
N LEU A 64 19.95 -3.33 14.94
CA LEU A 64 19.37 -3.79 13.68
C LEU A 64 19.52 -2.74 12.56
N GLU A 65 19.32 -1.47 12.90
CA GLU A 65 19.53 -0.35 11.99
C GLU A 65 21.00 -0.26 11.52
N GLN A 66 21.96 -0.43 12.43
CA GLN A 66 23.38 -0.51 12.05
C GLN A 66 23.71 -1.71 11.13
N GLN A 67 22.88 -2.75 11.15
CA GLN A 67 22.98 -3.89 10.23
C GLN A 67 22.20 -3.68 8.91
N GLY A 68 21.60 -2.50 8.71
CA GLY A 68 20.82 -2.15 7.52
C GLY A 68 19.36 -2.62 7.56
N PHE A 69 18.84 -2.99 8.73
CA PHE A 69 17.43 -3.32 8.92
C PHE A 69 16.72 -2.13 9.55
N HIS A 70 15.98 -1.40 8.74
CA HIS A 70 15.18 -0.27 9.20
C HIS A 70 13.72 -0.71 9.39
N PRO A 71 13.10 -0.38 10.53
CA PRO A 71 11.65 -0.52 10.67
C PRO A 71 10.91 0.19 9.54
N THR A 72 9.83 -0.41 9.06
CA THR A 72 8.91 0.22 8.13
C THR A 72 8.34 1.47 8.78
N GLU A 73 8.66 2.64 8.21
CA GLU A 73 8.09 3.90 8.67
C GLU A 73 6.63 4.03 8.24
N ILE A 74 5.78 4.38 9.20
CA ILE A 74 4.37 4.71 8.97
C ILE A 74 4.23 6.23 9.02
N ILE A 75 3.69 6.80 7.96
CA ILE A 75 3.46 8.24 7.84
C ILE A 75 1.99 8.55 7.59
N LYS A 76 1.61 9.79 7.87
CA LYS A 76 0.37 10.39 7.36
C LYS A 76 0.65 11.06 6.03
N LEU A 77 -0.01 10.62 4.96
CA LEU A 77 0.11 11.23 3.63
C LEU A 77 -1.06 12.17 3.38
N ASN A 78 -0.80 13.48 3.44
CA ASN A 78 -1.78 14.52 3.14
C ASN A 78 -1.70 14.90 1.65
N LEU A 79 -2.79 14.73 0.92
CA LEU A 79 -2.85 15.10 -0.50
C LEU A 79 -3.87 16.22 -0.69
N ALA A 80 -3.40 17.35 -1.21
CA ALA A 80 -4.23 18.52 -1.48
C ALA A 80 -3.80 19.18 -2.79
N TYR A 81 -4.79 19.66 -3.54
CA TYR A 81 -4.62 20.28 -4.85
C TYR A 81 -5.31 21.64 -4.84
N GLN A 82 -4.76 22.61 -5.56
CA GLN A 82 -5.33 23.95 -5.64
C GLN A 82 -6.72 23.92 -6.29
N ARG A 83 -7.73 24.53 -5.64
CA ARG A 83 -9.13 24.54 -6.10
C ARG A 83 -9.29 25.21 -7.46
N ASP A 84 -8.43 26.18 -7.78
CA ASP A 84 -8.43 26.93 -9.04
C ASP A 84 -8.05 26.08 -10.27
N LYS A 85 -7.47 24.90 -10.07
CA LYS A 85 -7.17 23.93 -11.14
C LYS A 85 -8.37 23.09 -11.55
N PHE A 86 -9.49 23.21 -10.85
CA PHE A 86 -10.70 22.44 -11.11
C PHE A 86 -11.82 23.35 -11.61
N THR A 87 -12.41 22.99 -12.73
CA THR A 87 -13.76 23.44 -13.06
C THR A 87 -14.79 22.67 -12.22
N ASP A 88 -16.02 23.15 -12.12
CA ASP A 88 -17.08 22.42 -11.42
C ASP A 88 -17.33 21.05 -12.07
N GLN A 89 -17.27 20.99 -13.40
CA GLN A 89 -17.37 19.73 -14.14
C GLN A 89 -16.21 18.77 -13.83
N ALA A 90 -14.98 19.28 -13.60
CA ALA A 90 -13.85 18.45 -13.19
C ALA A 90 -14.03 17.89 -11.77
N LEU A 91 -14.63 18.67 -10.85
CA LEU A 91 -15.00 18.17 -9.52
C LEU A 91 -16.08 17.08 -9.61
N ASP A 92 -17.07 17.26 -10.47
CA ASP A 92 -18.11 16.24 -10.67
C ASP A 92 -17.54 14.98 -11.31
N ASN A 93 -16.63 15.11 -12.26
CA ASN A 93 -15.87 13.99 -12.82
C ASN A 93 -15.10 13.22 -11.73
N LEU A 94 -14.42 13.95 -10.84
CA LEU A 94 -13.66 13.35 -9.75
C LEU A 94 -14.57 12.61 -8.76
N ARG A 95 -15.71 13.23 -8.37
CA ARG A 95 -16.72 12.58 -7.52
C ARG A 95 -17.28 11.32 -8.18
N HIS A 96 -17.59 11.38 -9.48
CA HIS A 96 -18.07 10.22 -10.23
C HIS A 96 -17.02 9.10 -10.29
N LEU A 97 -15.75 9.41 -10.48
CA LEU A 97 -14.67 8.41 -10.46
C LEU A 97 -14.57 7.73 -9.08
N ILE A 98 -14.55 8.51 -8.01
CA ILE A 98 -14.48 8.01 -6.63
C ILE A 98 -15.70 7.14 -6.32
N TRP A 99 -16.89 7.57 -6.74
CA TRP A 99 -18.12 6.78 -6.56
C TRP A 99 -18.10 5.48 -7.37
N ALA A 100 -17.80 5.55 -8.67
CA ALA A 100 -17.85 4.41 -9.59
C ALA A 100 -16.77 3.36 -9.34
N LYS A 101 -15.61 3.77 -8.80
CA LYS A 101 -14.46 2.89 -8.53
C LYS A 101 -14.11 2.78 -7.06
N GLY A 102 -14.98 3.27 -6.17
CA GLY A 102 -14.70 3.41 -4.75
C GLY A 102 -14.31 2.11 -4.08
N GLN A 103 -15.01 1.01 -4.36
CA GLN A 103 -14.67 -0.29 -3.76
C GLN A 103 -13.27 -0.77 -4.18
N LEU A 104 -12.96 -0.77 -5.49
CA LEU A 104 -11.63 -1.12 -5.97
C LEU A 104 -10.52 -0.23 -5.38
N ILE A 105 -10.76 1.08 -5.23
CA ILE A 105 -9.79 2.01 -4.64
C ILE A 105 -9.56 1.67 -3.16
N LYS A 106 -10.66 1.43 -2.42
CA LYS A 106 -10.62 1.02 -1.02
C LYS A 106 -9.84 -0.28 -0.86
N ASP A 107 -10.12 -1.30 -1.67
CA ASP A 107 -9.45 -2.60 -1.55
C ASP A 107 -7.97 -2.51 -1.95
N ALA A 108 -7.65 -1.78 -3.02
CA ALA A 108 -6.28 -1.58 -3.49
C ALA A 108 -5.41 -0.90 -2.43
N CYS A 109 -5.95 0.13 -1.78
CA CYS A 109 -5.24 0.98 -0.84
C CYS A 109 -5.50 0.61 0.64
N GLN A 110 -6.31 -0.42 0.91
CA GLN A 110 -6.76 -0.85 2.24
C GLN A 110 -7.42 0.29 3.05
N LEU A 111 -8.36 1.00 2.42
CA LEU A 111 -9.06 2.15 3.00
C LEU A 111 -10.50 1.79 3.37
N GLU A 112 -10.98 2.36 4.48
CA GLU A 112 -12.39 2.20 4.88
C GLU A 112 -13.31 3.20 4.18
N ALA A 113 -12.82 4.40 3.88
CA ALA A 113 -13.59 5.49 3.30
C ALA A 113 -12.74 6.35 2.36
N LEU A 114 -13.43 7.07 1.45
CA LEU A 114 -12.83 7.96 0.46
C LEU A 114 -13.41 9.38 0.56
N PRO A 115 -13.28 10.07 1.71
CA PRO A 115 -13.76 11.44 1.84
C PRO A 115 -13.03 12.37 0.86
N LEU A 116 -13.79 13.28 0.23
CA LEU A 116 -13.27 14.33 -0.63
C LEU A 116 -13.74 15.67 -0.08
N ASN A 117 -12.81 16.46 0.45
CA ASN A 117 -13.10 17.79 0.96
C ASN A 117 -12.78 18.82 -0.11
N VAL A 118 -13.72 19.72 -0.35
CA VAL A 118 -13.58 20.81 -1.33
C VAL A 118 -13.93 22.10 -0.63
N ASP A 119 -12.97 23.01 -0.56
CA ASP A 119 -13.16 24.38 -0.09
C ASP A 119 -12.74 25.38 -1.18
N GLU A 120 -12.76 26.68 -0.85
CA GLU A 120 -12.43 27.76 -1.79
C GLU A 120 -10.97 27.74 -2.25
N LYS A 121 -10.06 27.16 -1.46
CA LYS A 121 -8.61 27.15 -1.71
C LYS A 121 -8.13 25.83 -2.27
N GLN A 122 -8.68 24.70 -1.80
CA GLN A 122 -8.15 23.39 -2.10
C GLN A 122 -9.20 22.28 -2.23
N VAL A 123 -8.78 21.21 -2.90
CA VAL A 123 -9.42 19.90 -2.94
C VAL A 123 -8.49 18.93 -2.21
N SER A 124 -8.93 18.34 -1.10
CA SER A 124 -8.09 17.44 -0.28
C SER A 124 -8.67 16.02 -0.15
N PHE A 125 -7.75 15.07 -0.04
CA PHE A 125 -8.02 13.64 0.07
C PHE A 125 -7.55 13.14 1.44
N ASP A 126 -8.49 12.95 2.37
CA ASP A 126 -8.19 12.48 3.72
C ASP A 126 -8.19 10.95 3.80
N TRP A 127 -7.55 10.32 2.81
CA TRP A 127 -7.58 8.87 2.61
C TRP A 127 -6.50 8.18 3.45
N PHE A 128 -5.28 8.72 3.46
CA PHE A 128 -4.08 8.00 3.90
C PHE A 128 -3.59 8.48 5.28
N LYS A 129 -4.27 8.01 6.34
CA LYS A 129 -3.91 8.37 7.73
C LYS A 129 -2.65 7.65 8.23
N GLU A 130 -2.52 6.38 7.90
CA GLU A 130 -1.42 5.51 8.27
C GLU A 130 -1.00 4.71 7.03
N VAL A 131 0.11 5.10 6.41
CA VAL A 131 0.65 4.44 5.23
C VAL A 131 2.13 4.16 5.38
N LYS A 132 2.54 2.99 4.90
CA LYS A 132 3.96 2.64 4.79
C LYS A 132 4.65 3.62 3.86
N LEU A 133 5.78 4.17 4.29
CA LEU A 133 6.54 5.15 3.53
C LEU A 133 6.86 4.64 2.11
N ASP A 134 7.23 3.37 1.98
CA ASP A 134 7.51 2.70 0.70
C ASP A 134 6.33 2.72 -0.30
N ASP A 135 5.10 2.75 0.21
CA ASP A 135 3.88 2.76 -0.61
C ASP A 135 3.40 4.18 -0.93
N ALA A 136 3.83 5.18 -0.15
CA ALA A 136 3.32 6.54 -0.23
C ALA A 136 3.43 7.15 -1.63
N LEU A 137 4.53 6.88 -2.34
CA LEU A 137 4.74 7.35 -3.71
C LEU A 137 3.72 6.76 -4.69
N ALA A 138 3.36 5.49 -4.54
CA ALA A 138 2.37 4.84 -5.40
C ALA A 138 0.97 5.41 -5.17
N TYR A 139 0.61 5.65 -3.91
CA TYR A 139 -0.67 6.27 -3.54
C TYR A 139 -0.76 7.73 -3.98
N GLN A 140 0.30 8.52 -3.78
CA GLN A 140 0.36 9.88 -4.29
C GLN A 140 0.17 9.91 -5.81
N GLN A 141 0.97 9.14 -6.56
CA GLN A 141 0.86 9.10 -8.02
C GLN A 141 -0.50 8.61 -8.51
N PHE A 142 -1.15 7.69 -7.77
CA PHE A 142 -2.50 7.25 -8.07
C PHE A 142 -3.49 8.41 -7.99
N VAL A 143 -3.48 9.17 -6.89
CA VAL A 143 -4.36 10.33 -6.74
C VAL A 143 -4.02 11.43 -7.73
N ASP A 144 -2.73 11.71 -7.99
CA ASP A 144 -2.28 12.67 -9.00
C ASP A 144 -2.89 12.34 -10.37
N LYS A 145 -2.82 11.06 -10.77
CA LYS A 145 -3.36 10.59 -12.05
C LYS A 145 -4.89 10.59 -12.07
N LEU A 146 -5.54 10.29 -10.95
CA LEU A 146 -6.99 10.37 -10.80
C LEU A 146 -7.48 11.81 -10.99
N VAL A 147 -6.82 12.77 -10.34
CA VAL A 147 -7.08 14.22 -10.47
C VAL A 147 -6.82 14.70 -11.89
N GLN A 148 -5.67 14.35 -12.48
CA GLN A 148 -5.34 14.71 -13.86
C GLN A 148 -6.41 14.19 -14.83
N TYR A 149 -6.85 12.94 -14.67
CA TYR A 149 -7.89 12.34 -15.50
C TYR A 149 -9.22 13.08 -15.35
N ALA A 150 -9.61 13.46 -14.13
CA ALA A 150 -10.85 14.21 -13.89
C ALA A 150 -10.84 15.60 -14.55
N ILE A 151 -9.70 16.29 -14.50
CA ILE A 151 -9.50 17.63 -15.08
C ILE A 151 -9.44 17.57 -16.62
N SER A 152 -8.79 16.56 -17.19
CA SER A 152 -8.54 16.49 -18.63
C SER A 152 -9.72 16.01 -19.47
N HIS A 153 -10.83 15.59 -18.85
CA HIS A 153 -11.99 15.04 -19.54
C HIS A 153 -13.19 15.97 -19.45
N GLN A 154 -13.94 16.08 -20.55
CA GLN A 154 -15.15 16.91 -20.58
C GLN A 154 -16.24 16.39 -19.64
N ARG A 155 -16.49 15.07 -19.62
CA ARG A 155 -17.47 14.42 -18.74
C ARG A 155 -17.12 12.95 -18.51
N ILE A 156 -17.31 12.45 -17.30
CA ILE A 156 -17.15 11.04 -16.93
C ILE A 156 -18.49 10.48 -16.44
N MET A 157 -18.99 9.44 -17.11
CA MET A 157 -20.19 8.71 -16.73
C MET A 157 -19.83 7.23 -16.57
N SER A 158 -19.26 6.89 -15.42
CA SER A 158 -19.01 5.51 -15.03
C SER A 158 -19.92 5.17 -13.87
N GLU A 159 -20.42 3.94 -13.84
CA GLU A 159 -21.24 3.43 -12.75
C GLU A 159 -20.45 2.40 -11.93
N PRO A 160 -20.77 2.22 -10.63
CA PRO A 160 -20.27 1.12 -9.83
C PRO A 160 -20.67 -0.22 -10.45
N HIS A 161 -19.73 -1.15 -10.49
CA HIS A 161 -19.97 -2.52 -10.93
C HIS A 161 -19.25 -3.45 -9.97
N GLU A 162 -19.88 -4.58 -9.63
CA GLU A 162 -19.18 -5.67 -8.95
C GLU A 162 -18.21 -6.33 -9.94
N GLU A 163 -16.96 -6.46 -9.52
CA GLU A 163 -15.89 -7.00 -10.36
C GLU A 163 -15.53 -8.38 -9.81
N SER A 164 -15.84 -9.45 -10.56
CA SER A 164 -15.45 -10.82 -10.18
C SER A 164 -13.93 -11.03 -10.15
N ASN A 165 -13.17 -10.12 -10.78
CA ASN A 165 -11.72 -10.07 -10.73
C ASN A 165 -11.25 -8.61 -10.58
N GLU A 166 -11.15 -8.20 -9.33
CA GLU A 166 -10.72 -6.86 -8.93
C GLU A 166 -9.36 -6.48 -9.50
N LYS A 167 -8.38 -7.40 -9.45
CA LYS A 167 -7.02 -7.13 -9.91
C LYS A 167 -6.97 -6.85 -11.42
N TYR A 168 -7.75 -7.57 -12.23
CA TYR A 168 -7.88 -7.28 -13.65
C TYR A 168 -8.56 -5.92 -13.88
N ALA A 169 -9.70 -5.69 -13.23
CA ALA A 169 -10.49 -4.48 -13.38
C ALA A 169 -9.69 -3.22 -13.02
N PHE A 170 -9.00 -3.25 -11.87
CA PHE A 170 -8.19 -2.14 -11.41
C PHE A 170 -6.96 -1.93 -12.28
N ARG A 171 -6.31 -3.00 -12.77
CA ARG A 171 -5.23 -2.85 -13.77
C ARG A 171 -5.72 -2.10 -15.01
N CYS A 172 -6.88 -2.45 -15.56
CA CYS A 172 -7.47 -1.75 -16.70
C CYS A 172 -7.80 -0.29 -16.38
N PHE A 173 -8.20 0.00 -15.14
CA PHE A 173 -8.38 1.37 -14.68
C PHE A 173 -7.05 2.15 -14.59
N LEU A 174 -6.00 1.57 -14.01
CA LEU A 174 -4.67 2.17 -13.96
C LEU A 174 -4.12 2.47 -15.37
N LEU A 175 -4.37 1.60 -16.35
CA LEU A 175 -3.99 1.86 -17.75
C LEU A 175 -4.73 3.09 -18.33
N ARG A 176 -6.03 3.22 -18.06
CA ARG A 176 -6.82 4.41 -18.46
C ARG A 176 -6.31 5.69 -17.81
N LEU A 177 -5.89 5.61 -16.54
CA LEU A 177 -5.27 6.73 -15.83
C LEU A 177 -3.86 7.07 -16.34
N GLY A 178 -3.22 6.20 -17.14
CA GLY A 178 -1.93 6.45 -17.76
C GLY A 178 -0.72 5.77 -17.08
N PHE A 179 -0.94 4.76 -16.23
CA PHE A 179 0.14 3.93 -15.65
C PHE A 179 0.73 2.95 -16.70
N ILE A 180 1.35 3.50 -17.75
CA ILE A 180 1.84 2.76 -18.91
C ILE A 180 3.38 2.72 -18.95
N GLY A 181 3.91 1.51 -19.12
CA GLY A 181 5.33 1.25 -19.34
C GLY A 181 6.13 0.91 -18.08
N PRO A 182 7.45 0.67 -18.22
CA PRO A 182 8.31 0.20 -17.13
C PRO A 182 8.44 1.16 -15.95
N ARG A 183 8.37 2.48 -16.21
CA ARG A 183 8.46 3.52 -15.16
C ARG A 183 7.38 3.45 -14.10
N PHE A 184 6.25 2.79 -14.39
CA PHE A 184 5.13 2.61 -13.47
C PHE A 184 5.05 1.18 -12.92
N LYS A 185 6.11 0.38 -13.07
CA LYS A 185 6.11 -1.03 -12.65
C LYS A 185 5.90 -1.14 -11.14
N ASP A 186 6.62 -0.35 -10.35
CA ASP A 186 6.58 -0.46 -8.90
C ASP A 186 5.27 0.07 -8.32
N GLN A 187 4.77 1.19 -8.86
CA GLN A 187 3.45 1.73 -8.47
C GLN A 187 2.33 0.74 -8.78
N ARG A 188 2.34 0.11 -9.96
CA ARG A 188 1.36 -0.93 -10.29
C ARG A 188 1.49 -2.15 -9.39
N LYS A 189 2.71 -2.52 -8.99
CA LYS A 189 2.91 -3.63 -8.04
C LYS A 189 2.24 -3.32 -6.70
N VAL A 190 2.47 -2.12 -6.16
CA VAL A 190 1.84 -1.67 -4.90
C VAL A 190 0.31 -1.61 -5.03
N LEU A 191 -0.20 -0.91 -6.03
CA LEU A 191 -1.64 -0.67 -6.24
C LEU A 191 -2.46 -1.93 -6.60
N LEU A 192 -1.81 -3.04 -6.96
CA LEU A 192 -2.49 -4.29 -7.31
C LEU A 192 -2.30 -5.40 -6.27
N ARG A 193 -1.38 -5.26 -5.30
CA ARG A 193 -0.98 -6.38 -4.43
C ARG A 193 -2.09 -6.87 -3.51
N ASN A 194 -2.98 -5.96 -3.09
CA ASN A 194 -4.06 -6.23 -2.14
C ASN A 194 -5.34 -6.75 -2.82
N LEU A 195 -5.41 -6.70 -4.15
CA LEU A 195 -6.59 -7.09 -4.91
C LEU A 195 -6.62 -8.58 -5.21
N THR A 196 -7.81 -9.15 -5.29
CA THR A 196 -8.02 -10.57 -5.59
C THR A 196 -8.04 -10.86 -7.10
N GLY A 197 -7.79 -12.11 -7.48
CA GLY A 197 -7.82 -12.54 -8.88
C GLY A 197 -6.53 -12.30 -9.69
N SER A 198 -6.64 -12.48 -11.00
CA SER A 198 -5.54 -12.42 -11.97
C SER A 198 -5.44 -11.04 -12.62
N ALA A 199 -4.24 -10.48 -12.71
CA ALA A 199 -4.02 -9.24 -13.45
C ALA A 199 -4.08 -9.42 -14.99
N ALA A 200 -4.01 -10.66 -15.49
CA ALA A 200 -3.88 -10.94 -16.92
C ALA A 200 -5.21 -11.27 -17.60
N PHE A 201 -6.12 -11.96 -16.90
CA PHE A 201 -7.36 -12.48 -17.47
C PHE A 201 -8.57 -11.92 -16.74
N LYS A 202 -9.60 -11.50 -17.48
CA LYS A 202 -10.84 -10.96 -16.89
C LYS A 202 -11.60 -12.03 -16.11
N ASN A 203 -11.72 -13.21 -16.69
CA ASN A 203 -12.33 -14.37 -16.06
C ASN A 203 -11.21 -15.36 -15.69
N GLN A 204 -11.31 -16.04 -14.55
CA GLN A 204 -10.52 -17.25 -14.35
C GLN A 204 -11.06 -18.25 -15.38
N GLY A 205 -10.20 -18.73 -16.27
CA GLY A 205 -10.59 -19.84 -17.14
C GLY A 205 -10.85 -21.06 -16.27
N ASP A 206 -11.95 -21.76 -16.54
CA ASP A 206 -12.14 -23.14 -16.10
C ASP A 206 -10.97 -24.03 -16.55
#